data_AF-A0A2V8HRB2-F1
#
_entry.id   AF-A0A2V8HRB2-F1
#
_cell.length_a   1.000
_cell.length_b   1.000
_cell.length_c   1.000
_cell.angle_alpha   90.00
_cell.angle_beta   90.00
_cell.angle_gamma   90.00
#
_symmetry.space_group_name_H-M   'P 1'
#
loop_
_entity.id
_entity.type
_entity.pdbx_description
1 polymer ?
#
loop_
_entity_poly.entity_id
_entity_poly.type
_entity_poly.pdbx_seq_one_letter_code
_entity_poly.pdbx_strand_id
1 'polypeptide(L)' 'MVDRLAEIRRLYYETTAATIQEDLERAIDLLKEMRDEDERGRAAVFMEGLNEMRKEWRGTKGPRRRGRS' A
#
# COMPACT_ATOMS: atom_id res chain seq x y z
N MET A 1 -11.37 14.49 -14.75
CA MET A 1 -11.44 14.20 -13.30
C MET A 1 -10.61 12.94 -13.10
N VAL A 2 -9.50 12.99 -12.36
CA VAL A 2 -8.72 11.77 -12.09
C VAL A 2 -9.53 10.95 -11.10
N ASP A 3 -9.83 9.71 -11.48
CA ASP A 3 -10.51 8.77 -10.61
C ASP A 3 -9.52 8.33 -9.51
N ARG A 4 -9.83 8.67 -8.25
CA ARG A 4 -8.94 8.43 -7.11
C ARG A 4 -8.77 6.94 -6.85
N LEU A 5 -9.82 6.14 -7.06
CA LEU A 5 -9.76 4.70 -6.95
C LEU A 5 -8.84 4.13 -8.04
N ALA A 6 -8.92 4.64 -9.26
CA ALA A 6 -8.02 4.25 -10.34
C ALA A 6 -6.55 4.57 -10.03
N GLU A 7 -6.27 5.71 -9.40
CA GLU A 7 -4.90 6.08 -9.00
C GLU A 7 -4.37 5.20 -7.85
N ILE A 8 -5.19 4.91 -6.82
CA ILE A 8 -4.83 3.97 -5.74
C ILE A 8 -4.57 2.57 -6.32
N ARG A 9 -5.42 2.13 -7.25
CA ARG A 9 -5.23 0.86 -7.97
C ARG A 9 -3.93 0.85 -8.76
N ARG A 10 -3.59 1.95 -9.42
CA ARG A 10 -2.35 2.11 -10.18
C ARG A 10 -1.12 1.97 -9.27
N LEU A 11 -1.13 2.68 -8.14
CA LEU A 11 -0.06 2.57 -7.13
C LEU A 11 0.10 1.12 -6.64
N TYR A 12 -0.99 0.41 -6.39
CA TYR A 12 -0.92 -1.00 -6.00
C TYR A 12 -0.20 -1.89 -7.03
N TYR A 13 -0.43 -1.70 -8.33
CA TYR A 13 0.20 -2.52 -9.37
C TYR A 13 1.62 -2.09 -9.75
N GLU A 14 1.95 -0.81 -9.61
CA GLU A 14 3.26 -0.26 -10.01
C GLU A 14 4.25 -0.10 -8.85
N THR A 15 3.80 -0.22 -7.60
CA THR A 15 4.67 -0.04 -6.44
C THR A 15 5.82 -1.05 -6.41
N THR A 16 6.94 -0.63 -5.83
CA THR A 16 8.15 -1.45 -5.69
C THR A 16 8.70 -1.34 -4.27
N ALA A 17 9.60 -2.24 -3.89
CA ALA A 17 10.28 -2.16 -2.59
C ALA A 17 10.98 -0.81 -2.34
N ALA A 18 11.38 -0.09 -3.41
CA ALA A 18 12.00 1.22 -3.30
C ALA A 18 10.98 2.35 -3.06
N THR A 19 9.80 2.26 -3.68
CA THR A 19 8.80 3.35 -3.70
C THR A 19 7.64 3.13 -2.73
N ILE A 20 7.50 1.94 -2.14
CA ILE A 20 6.33 1.53 -1.34
C ILE A 20 5.96 2.50 -0.22
N GLN A 21 6.93 3.20 0.37
CA GLN A 21 6.67 4.16 1.43
C GLN A 21 5.98 5.42 0.88
N GLU A 22 6.50 5.98 -0.22
CA GLU A 22 5.94 7.15 -0.91
C GLU A 22 4.59 6.82 -1.55
N ASP A 23 4.47 5.64 -2.17
CA ASP A 23 3.23 5.18 -2.79
C ASP A 23 2.10 5.04 -1.76
N LEU A 24 2.41 4.51 -0.56
CA LEU A 24 1.45 4.42 0.54
C LEU A 24 1.02 5.79 1.06
N GLU A 25 1.95 6.74 1.20
CA GLU A 25 1.62 8.11 1.64
C GLU A 25 0.68 8.78 0.63
N ARG A 26 0.98 8.67 -0.66
CA ARG A 26 0.11 9.17 -1.74
C ARG A 26 -1.27 8.51 -1.73
N ALA A 27 -1.33 7.18 -1.53
CA ALA A 27 -2.59 6.46 -1.49
C ALA A 27 -3.45 6.84 -0.26
N ILE A 28 -2.82 7.12 0.89
CA ILE A 28 -3.51 7.65 2.07
C ILE A 28 -4.13 9.02 1.78
N ASP A 29 -3.39 9.91 1.12
CA ASP A 29 -3.92 11.25 0.80
C ASP A 29 -5.06 11.19 -0.20
N LEU A 30 -4.97 10.34 -1.22
CA LEU A 30 -6.07 10.07 -2.15
C LEU A 30 -7.31 9.54 -1.41
N LEU A 31 -7.13 8.61 -0.47
CA LEU A 31 -8.22 8.02 0.30
C LEU A 31 -8.96 9.06 1.16
N LYS A 32 -8.23 10.01 1.77
CA LYS A 32 -8.82 11.10 2.58
C LYS A 32 -9.71 12.03 1.76
N GLU A 33 -9.40 12.21 0.48
CA GLU A 33 -10.18 13.06 -0.42
C GLU A 33 -11.44 12.37 -0.97
N MET A 34 -11.54 11.05 -0.85
CA MET A 34 -12.70 10.30 -1.32
C MET A 34 -13.91 10.56 -0.40
N ARG A 35 -15.02 10.99 -0.98
CA ARG A 35 -16.27 11.28 -0.24
C ARG A 35 -17.27 10.13 -0.30
N ASP A 36 -17.21 9.32 -1.34
CA ASP A 36 -18.07 8.18 -1.56
C ASP A 36 -17.60 6.96 -0.75
N GLU A 37 -18.52 6.35 0.00
CA GLU A 37 -18.20 5.24 0.91
C GLU A 37 -17.97 3.92 0.16
N ASP A 38 -18.68 3.68 -0.94
CA ASP A 38 -18.50 2.49 -1.78
C ASP A 38 -17.11 2.51 -2.45
N GLU A 39 -16.72 3.65 -3.02
CA GLU A 39 -15.39 3.81 -3.60
C GLU A 39 -14.31 3.66 -2.53
N ARG A 40 -14.51 4.23 -1.33
CA ARG A 40 -13.56 4.13 -0.21
C ARG A 40 -13.41 2.68 0.25
N GLY A 41 -14.49 1.91 0.28
CA GLY A 41 -14.47 0.48 0.59
C GLY A 41 -13.63 -0.32 -0.42
N ARG A 42 -13.76 -0.03 -1.72
CA ARG A 42 -12.92 -0.65 -2.76
C ARG A 42 -11.46 -0.24 -2.64
N ALA A 43 -11.20 1.04 -2.37
CA ALA A 43 -9.84 1.55 -2.18
C ALA A 43 -9.15 0.89 -0.97
N ALA A 44 -9.89 0.63 0.11
CA ALA A 44 -9.35 -0.02 1.31
C ALA A 44 -8.73 -1.40 1.04
N VAL A 45 -9.27 -2.17 0.09
CA VAL A 45 -8.70 -3.47 -0.32
C VAL A 45 -7.29 -3.30 -0.91
N PHE A 46 -7.10 -2.30 -1.78
CA PHE A 46 -5.79 -1.98 -2.34
C PHE A 46 -4.82 -1.45 -1.27
N MET A 47 -5.31 -0.66 -0.32
CA MET A 47 -4.51 -0.17 0.81
C MET A 47 -4.00 -1.31 1.71
N GLU A 48 -4.82 -2.33 1.96
CA GLU A 48 -4.40 -3.50 2.72
C GLU A 48 -3.27 -4.23 1.99
N GLY A 49 -3.42 -4.47 0.68
CA GLY A 49 -2.39 -5.10 -0.13
C GLY A 49 -1.07 -4.32 -0.17
N LEU A 50 -1.12 -2.99 -0.31
CA LEU A 50 0.06 -2.12 -0.20
C LEU A 50 0.76 -2.28 1.15
N ASN A 51 -0.01 -2.36 2.24
CA ASN A 51 0.55 -2.52 3.58
C ASN A 51 1.19 -3.90 3.77
N GLU A 52 0.63 -4.96 3.20
CA GLU A 52 1.24 -6.30 3.23
C GLU A 52 2.54 -6.36 2.43
N MET A 53 2.57 -5.80 1.21
CA MET A 53 3.82 -5.68 0.43
C MET A 53 4.91 -4.91 1.19
N ARG A 54 4.54 -3.81 1.85
CA ARG A 54 5.48 -3.05 2.71
C ARG A 54 6.04 -3.91 3.85
N LYS A 55 5.22 -4.74 4.50
CA LYS A 55 5.68 -5.64 5.57
C LYS A 55 6.62 -6.70 5.02
N GLU A 56 6.28 -7.31 3.90
CA GLU A 56 7.11 -8.32 3.24
C GLU A 56 8.48 -7.74 2.87
N TRP A 57 8.52 -6.61 2.19
CA TRP A 57 9.77 -5.96 1.76
C TRP A 57 10.58 -5.36 2.93
N ARG A 58 9.94 -5.01 4.05
CA ARG A 58 10.65 -4.70 5.30
C ARG A 58 11.22 -5.95 5.96
N GLY A 59 10.56 -7.10 5.81
CA GLY A 59 10.93 -8.38 6.41
C GLY A 59 12.06 -9.13 5.67
N THR A 60 12.34 -8.80 4.40
CA THR A 60 13.42 -9.44 3.62
C THR A 60 14.83 -8.97 4.02
N LYS A 61 14.97 -7.92 4.84
CA LYS A 61 16.26 -7.55 5.45
C LYS A 61 16.59 -8.41 6.67
N GLY A 62 17.11 -9.60 6.40
CA GLY A 62 18.00 -10.32 7.31
C GLY A 62 17.40 -11.62 7.88
N PRO A 63 18.14 -12.74 7.84
CA PRO A 63 17.69 -13.98 8.46
C PRO A 63 17.52 -13.74 9.95
N ARG A 64 16.30 -13.98 10.47
CA ARG A 64 16.13 -14.25 11.89
C ARG A 64 16.95 -15.48 12.22
N ARG A 65 18.22 -15.29 12.61
CA ARG A 65 18.95 -16.23 13.44
C ARG A 65 18.15 -16.38 14.72
N ARG A 66 17.16 -17.28 14.70
CA ARG A 66 16.57 -17.82 15.91
C ARG A 66 17.68 -18.68 16.52
N GLY A 67 18.50 -18.03 17.32
CA GLY A 67 19.51 -18.65 18.15
C GLY A 67 18.82 -19.71 18.99
N ARG A 68 19.18 -20.96 18.70
CA ARG A 68 19.13 -22.06 19.64
C ARG A 68 20.11 -21.70 20.76
N SER A 69 19.61 -21.55 21.98
CA SER A 69 20.40 -21.70 23.20
C SER A 69 19.50 -22.20 24.31
#